data_AF-A0A3M2C7Z2-F1
#
_entry.id   AF-A0A3M2C7Z2-F1
#
_cell.length_a   1.000
_cell.length_b   1.000
_cell.length_c   1.000
_cell.angle_alpha   90.00
_cell.angle_beta   90.00
_cell.angle_gamma   90.00
#
_symmetry.space_group_name_H-M   'P 1'
#
loop_
_entity.id
_entity.type
_entity.pdbx_description
1 polymer ?
#
loop_
_entity_poly.entity_id
_entity_poly.type
_entity_poly.pdbx_seq_one_letter_code
_entity_poly.pdbx_strand_id
1 'polypeptide(L)'
;MTHEDLMRYLDGEMSPEERREAEAEIARSTELQREVAIYTRLRGDLRTLAGQAVLRRSVWEAVNRRLARPTGWVLLVTGAVLWMVYGSYLYFKSAIDPVEKLATGGVAIGVFLLLGSVVYERYREWLTDPYRDVQR
;
A
#
# COMPACT_ATOMS: atom_id res chain seq x y z
N MET A 1 -18.44 42.10 6.87
CA MET A 1 -17.68 40.93 6.41
C MET A 1 -18.57 40.00 5.58
N THR A 2 -18.14 39.60 4.39
CA THR A 2 -18.85 38.55 3.62
C THR A 2 -18.35 37.16 3.99
N HIS A 3 -19.07 36.11 3.55
CA HIS A 3 -18.64 34.72 3.75
C HIS A 3 -17.30 34.41 3.05
N GLU A 4 -17.03 35.05 1.92
CA GLU A 4 -15.77 34.91 1.18
C GLU A 4 -14.59 35.52 1.95
N ASP A 5 -14.79 36.68 2.58
CA ASP A 5 -13.80 37.31 3.45
C ASP A 5 -13.50 36.44 4.68
N LEU A 6 -14.51 35.81 5.27
CA LEU A 6 -14.33 34.88 6.38
C LEU A 6 -13.46 33.68 6.00
N MET A 7 -13.64 33.13 4.80
CA MET A 7 -12.84 32.02 4.29
C MET A 7 -11.38 32.45 4.03
N ARG A 8 -11.17 33.60 3.38
CA ARG A 8 -9.82 34.18 3.19
C ARG A 8 -9.10 34.43 4.51
N TYR A 9 -9.82 34.87 5.55
CA TYR A 9 -9.28 35.01 6.90
C TYR A 9 -8.84 33.66 7.50
N LEU A 10 -9.68 32.62 7.39
CA LEU A 10 -9.39 31.27 7.92
C LEU A 10 -8.25 30.55 7.20
N ASP A 11 -8.09 30.81 5.89
CA ASP A 11 -7.00 30.28 5.08
C ASP A 11 -5.71 31.08 5.20
N GLY A 12 -5.78 32.31 5.74
CA GLY A 12 -4.63 33.17 5.99
C GLY A 12 -4.17 33.95 4.75
N GLU A 13 -5.07 34.16 3.79
CA GLU A 13 -4.80 34.85 2.52
C GLU A 13 -4.99 36.37 2.60
N MET A 14 -5.33 36.90 3.78
CA MET A 14 -5.47 38.33 4.03
C MET A 14 -4.13 38.99 4.35
N SER A 15 -3.93 40.20 3.83
CA SER A 15 -2.83 41.07 4.23
C SER A 15 -2.91 41.43 5.72
N PRO A 16 -1.79 41.87 6.35
CA PRO A 16 -1.78 42.23 7.76
C PRO A 16 -2.78 43.34 8.13
N GLU A 17 -3.03 44.27 7.22
CA GLU A 17 -4.00 45.36 7.39
C GLU A 17 -5.45 44.83 7.32
N GLU A 18 -5.80 44.07 6.28
CA GLU A 18 -7.14 43.46 6.12
C GLU A 18 -7.48 42.52 7.28
N ARG A 19 -6.48 41.79 7.78
CA ARG A 19 -6.65 40.86 8.91
C ARG A 19 -7.02 41.58 10.19
N ARG A 20 -6.44 42.75 10.47
CA ARG A 20 -6.77 43.56 11.66
C ARG A 20 -8.19 44.09 11.60
N GLU A 21 -8.65 44.46 10.41
CA GLU A 21 -10.02 44.90 10.20
C GLU A 21 -11.02 43.76 10.39
N ALA A 22 -10.72 42.58 9.83
CA ALA A 22 -11.49 41.36 10.04
C ALA A 22 -11.54 40.94 11.53
N GLU A 23 -10.42 40.99 12.25
CA GLU A 23 -10.36 40.71 13.69
C GLU A 23 -11.23 41.68 14.50
N ALA A 24 -11.21 42.98 14.16
CA ALA A 24 -12.05 43.98 14.80
C ALA A 24 -13.55 43.78 14.51
N GLU A 25 -13.91 43.25 13.34
CA GLU A 25 -15.29 42.94 12.97
C GLU A 25 -15.79 41.65 13.64
N ILE A 26 -14.94 40.61 13.68
CA ILE A 26 -15.20 39.36 14.41
C ILE A 26 -15.35 39.64 15.92
N ALA A 27 -14.53 40.52 16.51
CA ALA A 27 -14.64 40.88 17.92
C ALA A 27 -15.99 41.55 18.27
N ARG A 28 -16.62 42.22 17.30
CA ARG A 28 -17.88 42.95 17.47
C ARG A 28 -19.13 42.09 17.22
N SER A 29 -19.00 40.90 16.64
CA SER A 29 -20.13 40.02 16.30
C SER A 29 -19.99 38.63 16.92
N THR A 30 -20.94 38.26 17.77
CA THR A 30 -21.04 36.91 18.36
C THR A 30 -21.34 35.83 17.32
N GLU A 31 -22.00 36.19 16.22
CA GLU A 31 -22.30 35.27 15.11
C GLU A 31 -21.02 34.88 14.36
N LEU A 32 -20.20 35.87 14.01
CA LEU A 32 -18.92 35.63 13.33
C LEU A 32 -17.95 34.84 14.21
N GLN A 33 -17.91 35.10 15.53
CA GLN A 33 -17.12 34.30 16.46
C GLN A 33 -17.53 32.84 16.48
N ARG A 34 -18.85 32.58 16.42
CA ARG A 34 -19.38 31.22 16.36
C ARG A 34 -18.98 30.52 15.06
N GLU A 35 -19.10 31.20 13.92
CA GLU A 35 -18.72 30.62 12.63
C GLU A 35 -17.22 30.30 12.57
N VAL A 36 -16.36 31.25 12.98
CA VAL A 36 -14.90 31.03 13.06
C VAL A 36 -14.58 29.82 13.94
N ALA A 37 -15.23 29.69 15.09
CA ALA A 37 -15.02 28.57 16.00
C ALA A 37 -15.43 27.22 15.38
N ILE A 38 -16.55 27.18 14.64
CA ILE A 38 -17.03 25.98 13.95
C ILE A 38 -16.03 25.57 12.85
N TYR A 39 -15.65 26.49 11.97
CA TYR A 39 -14.73 26.19 10.87
C TYR A 39 -13.34 25.80 11.35
N THR A 40 -12.84 26.45 12.41
CA THR A 40 -11.54 26.10 13.00
C THR A 40 -11.55 24.68 13.58
N ARG A 41 -12.65 24.30 14.24
CA ARG A 41 -12.83 22.95 14.77
C ARG A 41 -12.90 21.91 13.65
N LEU A 42 -13.71 22.15 12.62
CA LEU A 42 -13.84 21.26 11.47
C LEU A 42 -12.49 21.07 10.75
N ARG A 43 -11.71 22.15 10.58
CA ARG A 43 -10.36 22.09 10.01
C ARG A 43 -9.41 21.23 10.84
N GLY A 44 -9.50 21.30 12.18
CA GLY A 44 -8.74 20.46 13.10
C GLY A 44 -9.10 18.97 12.97
N ASP A 45 -10.39 18.67 12.90
CA ASP A 45 -10.90 17.31 12.73
C ASP A 45 -10.49 16.71 11.37
N LEU A 46 -10.55 17.50 10.29
CA LEU A 46 -10.08 17.06 8.98
C LEU A 46 -8.56 16.81 8.95
N ARG A 47 -7.76 17.66 9.61
CA ARG A 47 -6.31 17.47 9.71
C ARG A 47 -5.93 16.21 10.50
N THR A 48 -6.64 15.94 11.59
CA THR A 48 -6.43 14.72 12.38
C THR A 48 -6.82 13.46 11.61
N LEU A 49 -7.96 13.48 10.90
CA LEU A 49 -8.36 12.39 10.01
C LEU A 49 -7.36 12.16 8.87
N ALA A 50 -6.89 13.24 8.22
CA ALA A 50 -5.87 13.16 7.18
C ALA A 50 -4.55 12.57 7.73
N GLY A 51 -4.11 13.02 8.90
CA GLY A 51 -2.91 12.48 9.57
C GLY A 51 -3.04 10.99 9.91
N GLN A 52 -4.20 10.57 10.44
CA GLN A 52 -4.47 9.15 10.73
C GLN A 52 -4.52 8.30 9.46
N ALA A 53 -5.08 8.82 8.36
CA ALA A 53 -5.10 8.13 7.08
C ALA A 53 -3.70 7.94 6.49
N VAL A 54 -2.84 8.96 6.59
CA VAL A 54 -1.43 8.91 6.17
C VAL A 54 -0.64 7.90 7.01
N LEU A 55 -0.78 7.93 8.34
CA LEU A 55 -0.17 6.95 9.25
C LEU A 55 -0.64 5.52 8.97
N ARG A 56 -1.94 5.30 8.78
CA ARG A 56 -2.48 3.96 8.48
C ARG A 56 -1.95 3.42 7.16
N ARG A 57 -1.85 4.27 6.13
CA ARG A 57 -1.28 3.91 4.82
C ARG A 57 0.20 3.56 4.94
N SER A 58 0.99 4.35 5.67
CA SER A 58 2.44 4.09 5.82
C SER A 58 2.72 2.80 6.58
N VAL A 59 1.93 2.48 7.62
CA VAL A 59 2.07 1.24 8.39
C VAL A 59 1.71 0.03 7.52
N TRP A 60 0.61 0.08 6.78
CA TRP A 60 0.24 -1.01 5.87
C TRP A 60 1.28 -1.22 4.77
N GLU A 61 1.84 -0.14 4.24
CA GLU A 61 2.87 -0.19 3.21
C GLU A 61 4.19 -0.75 3.75
N ALA A 62 4.55 -0.42 4.99
CA ALA A 62 5.70 -0.99 5.68
C ALA A 62 5.52 -2.50 6.00
N VAL A 63 4.33 -2.89 6.47
CA VAL A 63 3.98 -4.30 6.75
C VAL A 63 3.93 -5.13 5.46
N ASN A 64 3.27 -4.64 4.42
CA ASN A 64 3.19 -5.33 3.13
C ASN A 64 4.58 -5.51 2.49
N ARG A 65 5.44 -4.49 2.62
CA ARG A 65 6.81 -4.54 2.09
C ARG A 65 7.73 -5.47 2.89
N ARG A 66 7.60 -5.53 4.22
CA ARG A 66 8.47 -6.35 5.09
C ARG A 66 8.00 -7.80 5.27
N LEU A 67 6.68 -8.03 5.38
CA LEU A 67 6.13 -9.34 5.70
C LEU A 67 5.56 -10.03 4.46
N ALA A 68 4.62 -9.40 3.75
CA ALA A 68 3.87 -10.09 2.70
C ALA A 68 4.72 -10.50 1.50
N ARG A 69 5.69 -9.67 1.10
CA ARG A 69 6.54 -9.95 -0.08
C ARG A 69 7.49 -11.14 0.11
N PRO A 70 8.38 -11.20 1.13
CA PRO A 70 9.33 -12.30 1.24
C PRO A 70 8.68 -13.60 1.76
N THR A 71 7.79 -13.53 2.76
CA THR A 71 7.19 -14.76 3.32
C THR A 71 6.20 -15.43 2.38
N GLY A 72 5.46 -14.66 1.57
CA GLY A 72 4.56 -15.20 0.56
C GLY A 72 5.30 -16.02 -0.49
N TRP A 73 6.45 -15.53 -0.98
CA TRP A 73 7.28 -16.27 -1.93
C TRP A 73 7.90 -17.52 -1.32
N VAL A 74 8.37 -17.44 -0.07
CA VAL A 74 8.90 -18.63 0.62
C VAL A 74 7.82 -19.70 0.75
N LEU A 75 6.62 -19.36 1.21
CA LEU A 75 5.52 -20.31 1.34
C LEU A 75 5.12 -20.91 -0.01
N LEU A 76 5.04 -20.09 -1.06
CA LEU A 76 4.70 -20.54 -2.41
C LEU A 76 5.75 -21.51 -2.94
N VAL A 77 7.04 -21.15 -2.88
CA VAL A 77 8.14 -22.01 -3.35
C VAL A 77 8.19 -23.30 -2.55
N THR A 78 8.13 -23.23 -1.21
CA THR A 78 8.13 -24.43 -0.36
C THR A 78 6.92 -25.31 -0.65
N GLY A 79 5.72 -24.74 -0.78
CA GLY A 79 4.51 -25.47 -1.12
C GLY A 79 4.59 -26.13 -2.50
N ALA A 80 5.09 -25.40 -3.51
CA ALA A 80 5.31 -25.93 -4.85
C ALA A 80 6.30 -27.10 -4.84
N VAL A 81 7.42 -26.99 -4.10
CA VAL A 81 8.41 -28.07 -3.97
C VAL A 81 7.80 -29.31 -3.32
N LEU A 82 7.08 -29.14 -2.20
CA LEU A 82 6.41 -30.26 -1.53
C LEU A 82 5.37 -30.93 -2.43
N TRP A 83 4.57 -30.12 -3.14
CA TRP A 83 3.58 -30.63 -4.09
C TRP A 83 4.22 -31.38 -5.24
N MET A 84 5.34 -30.88 -5.79
CA MET A 84 6.11 -31.58 -6.84
C MET A 84 6.64 -32.92 -6.35
N VAL A 85 7.29 -32.96 -5.18
CA VAL A 85 7.85 -34.21 -4.61
C VAL A 85 6.74 -35.24 -4.38
N TYR A 86 5.63 -34.81 -3.77
CA TYR A 86 4.51 -35.70 -3.48
C TYR A 86 3.80 -36.17 -4.76
N GLY A 87 3.56 -35.24 -5.70
CA GLY A 87 2.94 -35.53 -7.00
C GLY A 87 3.77 -36.50 -7.82
N SER A 88 5.09 -36.29 -7.92
CA SER A 88 6.01 -37.21 -8.58
C SER A 88 6.01 -38.59 -7.91
N TYR A 89 6.05 -38.66 -6.57
CA TYR A 89 5.96 -39.93 -5.85
C TYR A 89 4.69 -40.71 -6.20
N LEU A 90 3.53 -40.04 -6.21
CA LEU A 90 2.25 -40.66 -6.57
C LEU A 90 2.24 -41.13 -8.03
N TYR A 91 2.81 -40.31 -8.91
CA TYR A 91 2.89 -40.55 -10.34
C TYR A 91 3.77 -41.75 -10.72
N PHE A 92 4.88 -41.95 -10.01
CA PHE A 92 5.70 -43.15 -10.21
C PHE A 92 5.02 -44.42 -9.67
N LYS A 93 4.20 -44.30 -8.62
CA LYS A 93 3.43 -45.43 -8.06
C LYS A 93 2.17 -45.79 -8.83
N SER A 94 1.65 -44.92 -9.69
CA SER A 94 0.42 -45.19 -10.43
C SER A 94 0.63 -46.23 -11.55
N ALA A 95 -0.40 -47.03 -11.83
CA ALA A 95 -0.41 -48.01 -12.92
C ALA A 95 -0.84 -47.38 -14.26
N ILE A 96 -0.35 -46.16 -14.56
CA ILE A 96 -0.60 -45.48 -15.83
C ILE A 96 0.31 -46.08 -16.92
N ASP A 97 -0.20 -46.16 -18.14
CA ASP A 97 0.55 -46.63 -19.31
C ASP A 97 1.87 -45.83 -19.50
N PRO A 98 2.99 -46.48 -19.86
CA PRO A 98 4.27 -45.81 -20.03
C PRO A 98 4.26 -44.66 -21.05
N VAL A 99 3.48 -44.75 -22.12
CA VAL A 99 3.40 -43.72 -23.17
C VAL A 99 2.67 -42.49 -22.64
N GLU A 100 1.55 -42.71 -21.96
CA GLU A 100 0.79 -41.64 -21.30
C GLU A 100 1.62 -40.97 -20.20
N LYS A 101 2.46 -41.75 -19.48
CA LYS A 101 3.43 -41.21 -18.52
C LYS A 101 4.52 -40.36 -19.15
N LEU A 102 4.97 -40.67 -20.36
CA LEU A 102 5.97 -39.85 -21.06
C LEU A 102 5.35 -38.53 -21.55
N ALA A 103 4.14 -38.59 -22.13
CA ALA A 103 3.45 -37.41 -22.64
C ALA A 103 3.13 -36.41 -21.52
N THR A 104 2.50 -36.88 -20.43
CA THR A 104 2.14 -36.00 -19.30
C THR A 104 3.37 -35.56 -18.50
N GLY A 105 4.41 -36.40 -18.41
CA GLY A 105 5.69 -36.04 -17.81
C GLY A 105 6.42 -34.92 -18.56
N GLY A 106 6.42 -34.94 -19.89
CA GLY A 106 7.03 -33.89 -20.71
C GLY A 106 6.36 -32.52 -20.50
N VAL A 107 5.02 -32.49 -20.45
CA VAL A 107 4.25 -31.27 -20.15
C VAL A 107 4.59 -30.76 -18.75
N ALA A 108 4.63 -31.64 -17.75
CA ALA A 108 4.98 -31.27 -16.38
C ALA A 108 6.39 -30.68 -16.29
N ILE A 109 7.38 -31.30 -16.94
CA ILE A 109 8.76 -30.80 -17.02
C ILE A 109 8.79 -29.40 -17.66
N GLY A 110 8.06 -29.19 -18.76
CA GLY A 110 7.96 -27.87 -19.40
C GLY A 110 7.41 -26.80 -18.46
N VAL A 111 6.33 -27.12 -17.74
CA VAL A 111 5.76 -26.22 -16.72
C VAL A 111 6.77 -25.94 -15.61
N PHE A 112 7.51 -26.94 -15.14
CA PHE A 112 8.51 -26.76 -14.09
C PHE A 112 9.70 -25.91 -14.54
N LEU A 113 10.14 -26.04 -15.79
CA LEU A 113 11.19 -25.19 -16.34
C LEU A 113 10.75 -23.72 -16.43
N LEU A 114 9.51 -23.47 -16.89
CA LEU A 114 8.93 -22.13 -16.94
C LEU A 114 8.75 -21.53 -15.54
N LEU A 115 8.25 -22.32 -14.59
CA LEU A 115 8.06 -21.86 -13.22
C LEU A 115 9.41 -21.59 -12.54
N GLY A 116 10.39 -22.46 -12.78
CA GLY A 116 11.77 -22.29 -12.33
C GLY A 116 12.43 -21.04 -12.90
N SER A 117 12.21 -20.71 -14.17
CA SER A 117 12.78 -19.50 -14.78
C SER A 117 12.22 -18.23 -14.14
N VAL A 118 10.92 -18.18 -13.87
CA VAL A 118 10.28 -17.05 -13.18
C VAL A 118 10.81 -16.90 -11.76
N VAL A 119 10.95 -18.00 -11.01
CA VAL A 119 11.51 -17.97 -9.66
C VAL A 119 12.96 -17.52 -9.66
N TYR A 120 13.76 -18.02 -10.61
CA TYR A 120 15.17 -17.63 -10.75
C TYR A 120 15.33 -16.15 -11.11
N GLU A 121 14.56 -15.66 -12.08
CA GLU A 121 14.58 -14.26 -12.49
C GLU A 121 14.17 -13.36 -11.33
N ARG A 122 13.11 -13.73 -10.60
CA ARG A 122 12.66 -12.99 -9.43
C ARG A 122 13.69 -13.00 -8.28
N TYR A 123 14.36 -14.13 -8.06
CA TYR A 123 15.42 -14.23 -7.05
C TYR A 123 16.64 -13.38 -7.43
N ARG A 124 17.01 -13.39 -8.72
CA ARG A 124 18.10 -12.57 -9.26
C ARG A 124 17.78 -11.08 -9.15
N GLU A 125 16.58 -10.65 -9.53
CA GLU A 125 16.12 -9.27 -9.32
C GLU A 125 16.26 -8.86 -7.85
N TRP A 126 15.79 -9.69 -6.93
CA TRP A 126 15.86 -9.41 -5.48
C TRP A 126 17.29 -9.31 -4.93
N LEU A 127 18.24 -10.04 -5.51
CA LEU A 127 19.67 -9.94 -5.17
C LEU A 127 20.34 -8.70 -5.76
N THR A 128 19.89 -8.24 -6.92
CA THR A 128 20.57 -7.17 -7.67
C THR A 128 19.93 -5.79 -7.48
N ASP A 129 18.77 -5.70 -6.82
CA ASP A 129 18.04 -4.45 -6.61
C ASP A 129 18.76 -3.49 -5.64
N PRO A 130 19.35 -2.38 -6.11
CA PRO A 130 20.06 -1.41 -5.27
C PRO A 130 19.14 -0.56 -4.40
N TYR A 131 17.83 -0.53 -4.69
CA TYR A 131 16.84 0.24 -3.93
C TYR A 131 16.18 -0.56 -2.82
N ARG A 132 16.65 -1.78 -2.55
CA ARG A 132 16.12 -2.68 -1.53
C ARG A 132 16.05 -2.07 -0.13
N ASP A 133 16.97 -1.17 0.21
CA ASP A 133 17.09 -0.57 1.55
C ASP A 133 16.84 0.95 1.58
N VAL A 134 16.41 1.56 0.48
CA VAL A 134 16.17 3.01 0.44
C VAL A 134 14.81 3.31 1.09
N GLN A 135 14.85 3.70 2.36
CA GLN A 135 13.71 4.29 3.07
C GLN A 135 13.50 5.73 2.57
N ARG A 136 12.36 6.00 1.93
CA ARG A 136 11.84 7.36 1.69
C ARG A 136 10.82 7.71 2.76
#